data_AF-A0A1F4UCI4-F1
#
_entry.id   AF-A0A1F4UCI4-F1
#
_cell.length_a   1.000
_cell.length_b   1.000
_cell.length_c   1.000
_cell.angle_alpha   90.00
_cell.angle_beta   90.00
_cell.angle_gamma   90.00
#
_symmetry.space_group_name_H-M   'P 1'
#
loop_
_entity.id
_entity.type
_entity.pdbx_description
1 polymer ?
#
loop_
_entity_poly.entity_id
_entity_poly.type
_entity_poly.pdbx_seq_one_letter_code
_entity_poly.pdbx_strand_id
1 'polypeptide(L)'
;MIDSIFVLGLPQSMIVGQIAVCTLAVVIPVNMTEGFYSGSVTIEGVDSLGALVQEMFRVVIYGPQPRGSLDSLRIAPIPFKPNSEPSHDAIHFQGLTNDATIRIYDLAGTLVFGPETDSDGDGHIAWDAEVASGIYIYLVTASDGEMKKGRLSVIR
;
A
#
# COMPACT_ATOMS: atom_id res chain seq x y z
N MET A 1 -7.32 -10.18 8.14
CA MET A 1 -6.11 -10.78 8.73
C MET A 1 -4.92 -10.14 8.02
N ILE A 2 -3.82 -9.80 8.70
CA ILE A 2 -2.60 -9.37 8.00
C ILE A 2 -2.14 -10.55 7.16
N ASP A 3 -2.07 -10.36 5.85
CA ASP A 3 -1.81 -11.43 4.88
C ASP A 3 -0.35 -11.87 4.88
N SER A 4 0.59 -10.94 5.11
CA SER A 4 2.02 -11.25 5.18
C SER A 4 2.83 -10.24 5.99
N ILE A 5 3.81 -10.76 6.74
CA ILE A 5 4.87 -9.98 7.43
C ILE A 5 6.21 -10.55 6.99
N PHE A 6 7.13 -9.68 6.60
CA PHE A 6 8.48 -10.06 6.17
C PHE A 6 9.53 -9.36 7.03
N VAL A 7 10.56 -10.10 7.44
CA VAL A 7 11.79 -9.52 8.00
C VAL A 7 12.87 -9.61 6.93
N LEU A 8 13.04 -8.53 6.18
CA LEU A 8 14.01 -8.43 5.09
C LEU A 8 15.42 -8.19 5.65
N GLY A 9 16.41 -8.83 5.04
CA GLY A 9 17.81 -8.70 5.47
C GLY A 9 18.18 -9.53 6.70
N LEU A 10 17.31 -10.44 7.15
CA LEU A 10 17.63 -11.37 8.22
C LEU A 10 18.71 -12.37 7.73
N PRO A 11 19.90 -12.42 8.37
CA PRO A 11 20.97 -13.33 7.95
C PRO A 11 20.65 -14.78 8.32
N GLN A 12 21.17 -15.74 7.55
CA GLN A 12 21.03 -17.18 7.83
C GLN A 12 21.83 -17.65 9.05
N SER A 13 22.84 -16.88 9.47
CA SER A 13 23.68 -17.17 10.64
C SER A 13 24.33 -15.89 11.15
N MET A 14 24.69 -15.87 12.43
CA MET A 14 25.44 -14.78 13.04
C MET A 14 26.57 -15.31 13.93
N ILE A 15 27.65 -14.54 14.03
CA ILE A 15 28.68 -14.76 15.04
C ILE A 15 28.39 -13.93 16.30
N VAL A 16 28.95 -14.35 17.44
CA VAL A 16 28.80 -13.63 18.71
C VAL A 16 29.28 -12.19 18.56
N GLY A 17 28.43 -11.22 18.94
CA GLY A 17 28.72 -9.79 18.87
C GLY A 17 28.43 -9.15 17.51
N GLN A 18 28.00 -9.91 16.49
CA GLN A 18 27.56 -9.36 15.21
C GLN A 18 26.23 -8.61 15.37
N ILE A 19 26.08 -7.53 14.61
CA ILE A 19 24.82 -6.77 14.49
C ILE A 19 24.32 -6.91 13.06
N ALA A 20 23.02 -7.15 12.89
CA ALA A 20 22.33 -7.15 11.60
C ALA A 20 21.24 -6.08 11.60
N VAL A 21 21.18 -5.29 10.53
CA VAL A 21 20.10 -4.33 10.30
C VAL A 21 19.08 -5.00 9.38
N CYS A 22 17.87 -5.19 9.90
CA CYS A 22 16.77 -5.79 9.15
C CYS A 22 15.66 -4.76 8.92
N THR A 23 14.83 -4.98 7.90
CA THR A 23 13.64 -4.18 7.62
C THR A 23 12.39 -5.03 7.83
N LEU A 24 11.49 -4.59 8.71
CA LEU A 24 10.18 -5.19 8.85
C LEU A 24 9.25 -4.59 7.78
N ALA A 25 8.73 -5.43 6.88
CA ALA A 25 7.72 -5.04 5.91
C ALA A 25 6.39 -5.75 6.25
N VAL A 26 5.31 -4.99 6.29
CA VAL A 26 3.97 -5.53 6.53
C VAL A 26 3.10 -5.22 5.33
N VAL A 27 2.45 -6.26 4.80
CA VAL A 27 1.49 -6.11 3.70
C VAL A 27 0.11 -5.93 4.31
N ILE A 28 -0.48 -4.77 4.05
CA ILE A 28 -1.86 -4.43 4.42
C ILE A 28 -2.74 -4.83 3.23
N PRO A 29 -3.65 -5.81 3.38
CA PRO A 29 -4.56 -6.20 2.31
C PRO A 29 -5.53 -5.07 1.97
N VAL A 30 -6.05 -5.08 0.74
CA VAL A 30 -7.17 -4.24 0.35
C VAL A 30 -8.42 -4.63 1.16
N ASN A 31 -9.27 -3.67 1.53
CA ASN A 31 -10.47 -3.84 2.36
C ASN A 31 -10.20 -4.23 3.82
N MET A 32 -9.04 -3.86 4.36
CA MET A 32 -8.78 -4.02 5.79
C MET A 32 -9.61 -3.00 6.57
N THR A 33 -10.35 -3.43 7.59
CA THR A 33 -11.13 -2.49 8.43
C THR A 33 -10.20 -1.61 9.25
N GLU A 34 -10.55 -0.36 9.52
CA GLU A 34 -9.80 0.44 10.49
C GLU A 34 -9.71 -0.29 11.84
N GLY A 35 -8.50 -0.39 12.40
CA GLY A 35 -8.34 -0.94 13.73
C GLY A 35 -6.89 -1.17 14.15
N PHE A 36 -6.75 -1.74 15.34
CA PHE A 36 -5.48 -2.20 15.85
C PHE A 36 -5.23 -3.64 15.39
N TYR A 37 -4.21 -3.80 14.56
CA TYR A 37 -3.69 -5.09 14.18
C TYR A 37 -2.43 -5.37 14.97
N SER A 38 -2.39 -6.51 15.65
CA SER A 38 -1.20 -6.88 16.41
C SER A 38 -0.88 -8.34 16.27
N GLY A 39 0.41 -8.63 16.35
CA GLY A 39 0.94 -9.98 16.31
C GLY A 39 2.35 -9.99 16.89
N SER A 40 2.85 -11.20 17.14
CA SER A 40 4.24 -11.40 17.52
C SER A 40 5.02 -11.86 16.30
N VAL A 41 6.21 -11.30 16.13
CA VAL A 41 7.21 -11.84 15.22
C VAL A 41 8.20 -12.62 16.08
N THR A 42 8.33 -13.89 15.79
CA THR A 42 9.32 -14.77 16.42
C THR A 42 10.47 -14.97 15.43
N ILE A 43 11.69 -14.71 15.90
CA ILE A 43 12.92 -15.06 15.19
C ILE A 43 13.51 -16.27 15.88
N GLU A 44 13.75 -17.33 15.12
CA GLU A 44 14.28 -18.59 15.63
C GLU A 44 15.64 -18.87 15.00
N GLY A 45 16.54 -19.43 15.80
CA GLY A 45 17.83 -19.92 15.36
C GLY A 45 18.24 -21.14 16.16
N VAL A 46 19.28 -21.82 15.70
CA VAL A 46 19.90 -22.94 16.42
C VAL A 46 21.34 -22.54 16.74
N ASP A 47 21.72 -22.65 18.01
CA ASP A 47 23.09 -22.34 18.43
C ASP A 47 24.08 -23.45 18.06
N SER A 48 25.37 -23.24 18.36
CA SER A 48 26.43 -24.21 18.07
C SER A 48 26.32 -25.53 18.85
N LEU A 49 25.51 -25.57 19.91
CA LEU A 49 25.25 -26.77 20.72
C LEU A 49 23.95 -27.48 20.31
N GLY A 50 23.25 -26.98 19.30
CA GLY A 50 21.99 -27.52 18.81
C GLY A 50 20.77 -27.06 19.62
N ALA A 51 20.92 -26.09 20.52
CA ALA A 51 19.79 -25.54 21.26
C ALA A 51 18.99 -24.56 20.40
N LEU A 52 17.66 -24.66 20.46
CA LEU A 52 16.78 -23.67 19.87
C LEU A 52 16.86 -22.38 20.68
N VAL A 53 17.16 -21.27 19.99
CA VAL A 53 17.13 -19.92 20.54
C VAL A 53 16.00 -19.18 19.83
N GLN A 54 15.09 -18.58 20.60
CA GLN A 54 13.96 -17.83 20.07
C GLN A 54 13.94 -16.46 20.70
N GLU A 55 13.70 -15.45 19.88
CA GLU A 55 13.45 -14.10 20.34
C GLU A 55 12.14 -13.58 19.75
N MET A 56 11.40 -12.82 20.53
CA MET A 56 10.06 -12.34 20.15
C MET A 56 9.94 -10.84 20.36
N PHE A 57 9.34 -10.17 19.39
CA PHE A 57 8.86 -8.81 19.56
C PHE A 57 7.42 -8.66 19.08
N ARG A 58 6.69 -7.74 19.72
CA ARG A 58 5.30 -7.45 19.37
C ARG A 58 5.24 -6.32 18.33
N VAL A 59 4.46 -6.54 17.29
CA VAL A 59 4.13 -5.54 16.27
C VAL A 59 2.70 -5.08 16.52
N VAL A 60 2.48 -3.77 16.51
CA VAL A 60 1.15 -3.15 16.55
C VAL A 60 1.07 -2.16 15.40
N ILE A 61 0.04 -2.29 14.60
CA ILE A 61 -0.27 -1.44 13.45
C ILE A 61 -1.64 -0.85 13.70
N TYR A 62 -1.75 0.45 13.47
CA TYR A 62 -3.03 1.14 13.46
C TYR A 62 -3.28 1.63 12.04
N GLY A 63 -4.40 1.22 11.44
CA GLY A 63 -4.75 1.53 10.07
C GLY A 63 -5.79 0.56 9.51
N PRO A 64 -6.18 0.69 8.24
CA PRO A 64 -5.98 1.86 7.38
C PRO A 64 -6.68 3.10 7.96
N GLN A 65 -6.10 4.28 7.73
CA GLN A 65 -6.61 5.55 8.23
C GLN A 65 -6.42 6.64 7.18
N PRO A 66 -7.36 7.60 7.11
CA PRO A 66 -7.19 8.74 6.23
C PRO A 66 -6.09 9.64 6.78
N ARG A 67 -5.48 10.42 5.89
CA ARG A 67 -4.39 11.34 6.20
C ARG A 67 -4.93 12.74 6.44
N GLY A 68 -4.14 13.56 7.14
CA GLY A 68 -4.50 14.95 7.39
C GLY A 68 -4.31 15.88 6.18
N SER A 69 -3.60 15.43 5.14
CA SER A 69 -3.42 16.15 3.87
C SER A 69 -3.08 15.17 2.74
N LEU A 70 -3.17 15.64 1.50
CA LEU A 70 -2.81 14.85 0.31
C LEU A 70 -1.28 14.77 0.09
N ASP A 71 -0.43 15.21 1.00
CA ASP A 71 1.05 15.04 0.93
C ASP A 71 1.50 13.58 0.99
N SER A 72 0.70 12.76 1.65
CA SER A 72 0.89 11.32 1.69
C SER A 72 0.28 10.59 0.49
N LEU A 73 -0.36 11.30 -0.45
CA LEU A 73 -0.96 10.68 -1.64
C LEU A 73 0.10 9.90 -2.42
N ARG A 74 -0.13 8.61 -2.59
CA ARG A 74 0.66 7.70 -3.44
C ARG A 74 -0.28 6.99 -4.40
N ILE A 75 0.17 6.83 -5.63
CA ILE A 75 -0.59 6.20 -6.69
C ILE A 75 0.29 5.14 -7.32
N ALA A 76 -0.15 3.89 -7.26
CA ALA A 76 0.61 2.76 -7.78
C ALA A 76 -0.32 1.63 -8.22
N PRO A 77 0.08 0.81 -9.20
CA PRO A 77 1.31 0.92 -9.98
C PRO A 77 1.12 1.86 -11.19
N ILE A 78 2.14 2.68 -11.49
CA ILE A 78 2.18 3.53 -12.69
C ILE A 78 3.54 3.32 -13.38
N PRO A 79 3.58 2.72 -14.60
CA PRO A 79 2.44 2.30 -15.42
C PRO A 79 1.66 1.10 -14.86
N PHE A 80 0.35 1.10 -15.09
CA PHE A 80 -0.54 -0.03 -14.82
C PHE A 80 -0.48 -1.03 -15.98
N LYS A 81 -0.29 -2.31 -15.65
CA LYS A 81 -0.04 -3.40 -16.58
C LYS A 81 -0.82 -4.65 -16.15
N PRO A 82 -2.12 -4.75 -16.47
CA PRO A 82 -2.92 -5.89 -16.02
C PRO A 82 -2.48 -7.22 -16.67
N ASN A 83 -1.79 -7.17 -17.82
CA ASN A 83 -1.31 -8.35 -18.54
C ASN A 83 0.20 -8.62 -18.36
N SER A 84 0.87 -8.01 -17.37
CA SER A 84 2.27 -8.34 -17.05
C SER A 84 2.40 -9.57 -16.15
N GLU A 85 3.64 -10.01 -15.94
CA GLU A 85 4.00 -11.02 -14.95
C GLU A 85 4.97 -10.41 -13.92
N PRO A 86 4.56 -10.24 -12.64
CA PRO A 86 3.22 -10.47 -12.12
C PRO A 86 2.18 -9.49 -12.69
N SER A 87 0.92 -9.91 -12.72
CA SER A 87 -0.21 -9.09 -13.16
C SER A 87 -0.54 -8.03 -12.11
N HIS A 88 -0.85 -6.81 -12.55
CA HIS A 88 -1.38 -5.76 -11.68
C HIS A 88 -2.90 -5.90 -11.59
N ASP A 89 -3.45 -5.80 -10.38
CA ASP A 89 -4.88 -5.91 -10.09
C ASP A 89 -5.64 -4.61 -10.35
N ALA A 90 -5.19 -3.50 -9.77
CA ALA A 90 -5.80 -2.18 -9.91
C ALA A 90 -4.76 -1.06 -9.80
N ILE A 91 -5.20 0.19 -10.06
CA ILE A 91 -4.46 1.39 -9.66
C ILE A 91 -4.99 1.84 -8.29
N HIS A 92 -4.11 1.86 -7.29
CA HIS A 92 -4.43 2.21 -5.92
C HIS A 92 -4.04 3.65 -5.63
N PHE A 93 -5.00 4.45 -5.18
CA PHE A 93 -4.79 5.77 -4.59
C PHE A 93 -4.77 5.61 -3.08
N GLN A 94 -3.62 5.82 -2.45
CA GLN A 94 -3.40 5.63 -1.02
C GLN A 94 -3.00 6.92 -0.35
N GLY A 95 -3.30 7.06 0.94
CA GLY A 95 -2.99 8.26 1.71
C GLY A 95 -3.93 9.42 1.38
N LEU A 96 -5.17 9.10 1.04
CA LEU A 96 -6.26 10.06 0.87
C LEU A 96 -6.65 10.68 2.21
N THR A 97 -7.23 11.88 2.17
CA THR A 97 -7.92 12.49 3.31
C THR A 97 -9.32 11.90 3.44
N ASN A 98 -9.94 12.03 4.61
CA ASN A 98 -11.33 11.62 4.79
C ASN A 98 -12.25 12.33 3.78
N ASP A 99 -13.17 11.58 3.18
CA ASP A 99 -14.09 12.06 2.14
C ASP A 99 -13.39 12.65 0.90
N ALA A 100 -12.14 12.28 0.62
CA ALA A 100 -11.48 12.70 -0.62
C ALA A 100 -12.23 12.12 -1.84
N THR A 101 -12.41 12.93 -2.87
CA THR A 101 -13.04 12.52 -4.13
C THR A 101 -12.01 12.38 -5.24
N ILE A 102 -12.08 11.28 -5.99
CA ILE A 102 -11.26 11.01 -7.17
C ILE A 102 -12.10 11.12 -8.44
N ARG A 103 -11.54 11.77 -9.46
CA ARG A 103 -12.04 11.78 -10.84
C ARG A 103 -10.90 11.49 -11.80
N ILE A 104 -11.14 10.68 -12.81
CA ILE A 104 -10.14 10.33 -13.83
C ILE A 104 -10.72 10.62 -15.20
N TYR A 105 -9.92 11.27 -16.04
CA TYR A 105 -10.29 11.72 -17.37
C TYR A 105 -9.35 11.16 -18.43
N ASP A 106 -9.85 10.96 -19.65
CA ASP A 106 -8.99 10.79 -20.82
C ASP A 106 -8.37 12.13 -21.29
N LEU A 107 -7.52 12.10 -22.32
CA LEU A 107 -6.90 13.31 -22.88
C LEU A 107 -7.88 14.26 -23.58
N ALA A 108 -9.08 13.80 -23.93
CA ALA A 108 -10.14 14.65 -24.46
C ALA A 108 -10.94 15.35 -23.34
N GLY A 109 -10.67 15.04 -22.07
CA GLY A 109 -11.39 15.56 -20.91
C GLY A 109 -12.67 14.80 -20.59
N THR A 110 -12.87 13.62 -21.19
CA THR A 110 -14.01 12.75 -20.88
C THR A 110 -13.77 12.05 -19.55
N LEU A 111 -14.73 12.11 -18.63
CA LEU A 111 -14.67 11.41 -17.34
C LEU A 111 -14.79 9.90 -17.58
N VAL A 112 -13.78 9.14 -17.18
CA VAL A 112 -13.71 7.66 -17.34
C VAL A 112 -13.84 6.92 -16.01
N PHE A 113 -13.65 7.59 -14.88
CA PHE A 113 -13.88 7.04 -13.55
C PHE A 113 -14.21 8.14 -12.54
N GLY A 114 -15.09 7.82 -11.60
CA GLY A 114 -15.58 8.71 -10.57
C GLY A 114 -16.76 9.60 -11.01
N PRO A 115 -17.18 10.58 -10.16
CA PRO A 115 -16.61 10.87 -8.85
C PRO A 115 -16.76 9.70 -7.87
N GLU A 116 -15.63 9.25 -7.33
CA GLU A 116 -15.56 8.21 -6.30
C GLU A 116 -15.06 8.86 -5.01
N THR A 117 -15.71 8.59 -3.87
CA THR A 117 -15.36 9.21 -2.59
C THR A 117 -14.96 8.15 -1.58
N ASP A 118 -13.88 8.42 -0.84
CA ASP A 118 -13.40 7.60 0.28
C ASP A 118 -14.40 7.71 1.45
N SER A 119 -15.44 6.89 1.37
CA SER A 119 -16.63 6.95 2.23
C SER A 119 -16.56 5.99 3.42
N ASP A 120 -15.70 4.97 3.34
CA ASP A 120 -15.31 4.13 4.48
C ASP A 120 -14.16 4.74 5.29
N GLY A 121 -13.52 5.80 4.78
CA GLY A 121 -12.57 6.63 5.50
C GLY A 121 -11.26 5.89 5.74
N ASP A 122 -10.90 4.93 4.89
CA ASP A 122 -9.70 4.13 5.07
C ASP A 122 -8.46 4.81 4.43
N GLY A 123 -8.67 5.90 3.70
CA GLY A 123 -7.61 6.62 3.00
C GLY A 123 -7.19 5.95 1.69
N HIS A 124 -8.00 5.05 1.12
CA HIS A 124 -7.71 4.24 -0.04
C HIS A 124 -8.89 4.18 -1.03
N ILE A 125 -8.59 4.30 -2.33
CA ILE A 125 -9.52 3.97 -3.42
C ILE A 125 -8.75 3.17 -4.48
N ALA A 126 -9.34 2.10 -4.98
CA ALA A 126 -8.82 1.33 -6.11
C ALA A 126 -9.62 1.59 -7.40
N TRP A 127 -8.92 1.64 -8.52
CA TRP A 127 -9.51 1.73 -9.85
C TRP A 127 -8.99 0.59 -10.74
N ASP A 128 -9.88 -0.31 -11.15
CA ASP A 128 -9.56 -1.49 -11.98
C ASP A 128 -9.04 -1.13 -13.40
N ALA A 129 -9.22 0.13 -13.80
CA ALA A 129 -8.74 0.67 -15.07
C ALA A 129 -9.14 -0.19 -16.30
N GLU A 130 -10.41 -0.58 -16.37
CA GLU A 130 -11.05 -1.21 -17.54
C GLU A 130 -11.22 -0.24 -18.73
N VAL A 131 -10.13 0.40 -19.14
CA VAL A 131 -10.06 1.42 -20.18
C VAL A 131 -8.89 1.17 -21.13
N ALA A 132 -8.97 1.56 -22.40
CA ALA A 132 -7.91 1.29 -23.39
C ALA A 132 -6.48 1.70 -22.94
N SER A 133 -5.45 1.10 -23.53
CA SER A 133 -4.07 1.55 -23.30
C SER A 133 -3.92 3.02 -23.65
N GLY A 134 -3.31 3.82 -22.77
CA GLY A 134 -3.24 5.26 -22.94
C GLY A 134 -2.78 6.03 -21.71
N ILE A 135 -2.79 7.35 -21.84
CA ILE A 135 -2.54 8.29 -20.75
C ILE A 135 -3.87 8.87 -20.27
N TYR A 136 -4.04 8.89 -18.95
CA TYR A 136 -5.20 9.45 -18.28
C TYR A 136 -4.76 10.53 -17.28
N ILE A 137 -5.65 11.44 -16.94
CA ILE A 137 -5.43 12.49 -15.95
C ILE A 137 -6.29 12.21 -14.74
N TYR A 138 -5.68 12.16 -13.55
CA TYR A 138 -6.42 12.08 -12.31
C TYR A 138 -6.54 13.46 -11.65
N LEU A 139 -7.63 13.64 -10.90
CA LEU A 139 -7.85 14.74 -9.97
C LEU A 139 -8.37 14.17 -8.65
N VAL A 140 -7.62 14.40 -7.58
CA VAL A 140 -8.03 14.14 -6.20
C VAL A 140 -8.37 15.47 -5.55
N THR A 141 -9.52 15.55 -4.90
CA THR A 141 -9.99 16.73 -4.17
C THR A 141 -10.34 16.33 -2.74
N ALA A 142 -9.69 16.94 -1.76
CA ALA A 142 -10.03 16.81 -0.35
C ALA A 142 -11.27 17.65 -0.01
N SER A 143 -11.91 17.34 1.12
CA SER A 143 -13.12 18.03 1.58
C SER A 143 -12.90 19.50 1.94
N ASP A 144 -11.66 19.89 2.29
CA ASP A 144 -11.24 21.27 2.54
C ASP A 144 -10.86 22.05 1.27
N GLY A 145 -10.88 21.40 0.10
CA GLY A 145 -10.52 21.96 -1.19
C GLY A 145 -9.05 21.79 -1.60
N GLU A 146 -8.20 21.11 -0.80
CA GLU A 146 -6.86 20.69 -1.26
C GLU A 146 -7.02 19.81 -2.52
N MET A 147 -6.19 20.06 -3.54
CA MET A 147 -6.25 19.30 -4.79
C MET A 147 -4.88 18.79 -5.21
N LYS A 148 -4.85 17.52 -5.66
CA LYS A 148 -3.71 16.95 -6.39
C LYS A 148 -4.15 16.37 -7.72
N LYS A 149 -3.33 16.59 -8.73
CA LYS A 149 -3.56 16.08 -10.09
C LYS A 149 -2.28 15.55 -10.69
N GLY A 150 -2.41 14.66 -11.67
CA GLY A 150 -1.27 14.08 -12.36
C GLY A 150 -1.69 13.16 -13.49
N ARG A 151 -0.75 12.37 -13.97
CA ARG A 151 -0.93 11.48 -15.12
C ARG A 151 -0.87 10.02 -14.67
N LEU A 152 -1.71 9.19 -15.28
CA LEU A 152 -1.69 7.74 -15.17
C LEU A 152 -1.37 7.17 -16.56
N SER A 153 -0.66 6.05 -16.60
CA SER A 153 -0.41 5.31 -17.83
C SER A 153 -0.93 3.88 -17.69
N VAL A 154 -1.75 3.46 -18.64
CA VAL A 154 -2.31 2.10 -18.74
C VAL A 154 -1.72 1.42 -19.97
N ILE A 155 -1.21 0.20 -19.79
CA ILE A 155 -0.58 -0.60 -20.85
C ILE A 155 -1.15 -2.03 -20.76
N ARG A 156 -2.01 -2.40 -21.71
CA ARG A 156 -2.49 -3.78 -21.91
C ARG A 156 -1.63 -4.58 -22.87
#